data_AF-A0A1I7U9H9-F1
#
_entry.id   AF-A0A1I7U9H9-F1
#
_cell.length_a   1.000
_cell.length_b   1.000
_cell.length_c   1.000
_cell.angle_alpha   90.00
_cell.angle_beta   90.00
_cell.angle_gamma   90.00
#
_symmetry.space_group_name_H-M   'P 1'
#
loop_
_entity.id
_entity.type
_entity.pdbx_description
1 polymer ?
#
loop_
_entity_poly.entity_id
_entity_poly.type
_entity_poly.pdbx_seq_one_letter_code
_entity_poly.pdbx_strand_id
1 'polypeptide(L)'
;MNTDEANEEIIREITGRRIHVLQKFADFEQKALEKRHLIVQAGQLQRFLRTASEFKQTIELLIESAEDVNVRHSTENLARVEKILGRIREEVGGLRNELPKIEREADFLLDENHYATEEIKNSF
;
A
#
# COMPACT_ATOMS: atom_id res chain seq x y z
N MET A 1 -54.18 -7.59 -37.59
CA MET A 1 -52.76 -7.77 -37.22
C MET A 1 -52.41 -9.21 -37.53
N ASN A 2 -51.45 -9.44 -38.41
CA ASN A 2 -51.12 -10.79 -38.87
C ASN A 2 -50.37 -11.53 -37.76
N THR A 3 -50.63 -12.82 -37.54
CA THR A 3 -49.99 -13.62 -36.47
C THR A 3 -48.46 -13.65 -36.58
N ASP A 4 -47.93 -13.55 -37.80
CA ASP A 4 -46.49 -13.49 -38.04
C ASP A 4 -45.87 -12.15 -37.61
N GLU A 5 -46.58 -11.03 -37.79
CA GLU A 5 -46.13 -9.70 -37.35
C GLU A 5 -46.05 -9.62 -35.82
N ALA A 6 -47.03 -10.21 -35.13
CA ALA A 6 -47.05 -10.30 -33.68
C ALA A 6 -45.90 -11.17 -33.14
N ASN A 7 -45.59 -12.28 -33.80
CA ASN A 7 -44.46 -13.14 -33.43
C ASN A 7 -43.11 -12.44 -33.63
N GLU A 8 -42.93 -11.69 -34.71
CA GLU A 8 -41.71 -10.90 -34.93
C GLU A 8 -41.53 -9.81 -33.86
N GLU A 9 -42.61 -9.14 -33.45
CA GLU A 9 -42.57 -8.14 -32.39
C GLU A 9 -42.12 -8.75 -31.06
N ILE A 10 -42.67 -9.91 -30.69
CA ILE A 10 -42.27 -10.65 -29.48
C ILE A 10 -40.80 -11.07 -29.55
N ILE A 11 -40.33 -11.59 -30.70
CA ILE A 11 -38.93 -11.97 -30.89
C ILE A 11 -38.00 -10.75 -30.75
N ARG A 12 -38.38 -9.61 -31.32
CA ARG A 12 -37.62 -8.35 -31.19
C ARG A 12 -37.56 -7.89 -29.73
N GLU A 13 -38.67 -7.95 -29.00
CA GLU A 13 -38.73 -7.59 -27.58
C GLU A 13 -37.85 -8.50 -26.70
N ILE A 14 -37.94 -9.82 -26.89
CA ILE A 14 -37.11 -10.81 -26.16
C ILE A 14 -35.63 -10.58 -26.46
N THR A 15 -35.29 -10.35 -27.72
CA THR A 15 -33.90 -10.10 -28.14
C THR A 15 -33.38 -8.79 -27.56
N GLY A 16 -34.17 -7.71 -27.60
CA GLY A 16 -33.83 -6.43 -26.99
C GLY A 16 -33.61 -6.53 -25.48
N ARG A 17 -34.48 -7.25 -24.77
CA ARG A 17 -34.30 -7.53 -23.33
C ARG A 17 -33.03 -8.31 -23.05
N ARG A 18 -32.72 -9.33 -23.86
CA ARG A 18 -31.50 -10.12 -23.72
C ARG A 18 -30.25 -9.26 -23.89
N ILE A 19 -30.20 -8.43 -24.94
CA ILE A 19 -29.08 -7.52 -25.19
C ILE A 19 -28.88 -6.57 -23.99
N HIS A 20 -29.97 -5.96 -23.50
CA HIS A 20 -29.91 -5.05 -22.36
C HIS A 20 -29.39 -5.73 -21.07
N VAL A 21 -29.84 -6.96 -20.79
CA VAL A 21 -29.36 -7.74 -19.64
C VAL A 21 -27.87 -8.06 -19.77
N LEU A 22 -27.43 -8.48 -20.96
CA LEU A 22 -26.02 -8.78 -21.21
C LEU A 22 -25.13 -7.54 -21.07
N GLN A 23 -25.59 -6.39 -21.57
CA GLN A 23 -24.89 -5.11 -21.40
C GLN A 23 -24.78 -4.73 -19.91
N LYS A 24 -25.88 -4.79 -19.17
CA LYS A 24 -25.87 -4.52 -17.72
C LYS A 24 -24.96 -5.47 -16.95
N PHE A 25 -24.91 -6.73 -17.35
CA PHE A 25 -24.03 -7.71 -16.73
C PHE A 25 -22.55 -7.38 -17.01
N ALA A 26 -22.20 -7.06 -18.25
CA ALA A 26 -20.84 -6.64 -18.61
C ALA A 26 -20.42 -5.36 -17.87
N ASP A 27 -21.29 -4.35 -17.78
CA ASP A 27 -21.03 -3.12 -17.03
C ASP A 27 -20.83 -3.40 -15.53
N PHE A 28 -21.60 -4.32 -14.97
CA PHE A 28 -21.45 -4.73 -13.57
C PHE A 28 -20.12 -5.45 -13.33
N GLU A 29 -19.75 -6.38 -14.21
CA GLU A 29 -18.48 -7.10 -14.14
C GLU A 29 -17.29 -6.15 -14.20
N GLN A 30 -17.32 -5.19 -15.13
CA GLN A 30 -16.28 -4.16 -15.26
C GLN A 30 -16.14 -3.34 -13.96
N LYS A 31 -17.26 -2.86 -13.40
CA LYS A 31 -17.26 -2.12 -12.11
C LYS A 31 -16.76 -2.97 -10.95
N ALA A 32 -17.09 -4.26 -10.92
CA ALA A 32 -16.63 -5.17 -9.88
C ALA A 32 -15.12 -5.40 -9.98
N LEU A 33 -14.57 -5.53 -11.18
CA LEU A 33 -13.14 -5.64 -11.44
C LEU A 33 -12.39 -4.37 -11.01
N GLU A 34 -12.88 -3.19 -11.40
CA GLU A 34 -12.31 -1.90 -10.98
C GLU A 34 -12.31 -1.75 -9.46
N LYS A 35 -13.42 -2.08 -8.80
CA LYS A 35 -13.51 -2.03 -7.34
C LYS A 35 -12.54 -2.99 -6.67
N ARG A 36 -12.40 -4.21 -7.20
CA ARG A 36 -11.42 -5.19 -6.69
C ARG A 36 -10.00 -4.64 -6.83
N HIS A 37 -9.67 -4.06 -7.97
CA HIS A 37 -8.36 -3.46 -8.21
C HIS A 37 -8.05 -2.35 -7.19
N LEU A 38 -8.99 -1.43 -6.97
CA LEU A 38 -8.84 -0.35 -5.97
C LEU A 38 -8.66 -0.86 -4.54
N ILE A 39 -9.38 -1.91 -4.15
CA ILE A 39 -9.24 -2.51 -2.81
C ILE A 39 -7.85 -3.12 -2.62
N VAL A 40 -7.33 -3.79 -3.65
CA VAL A 40 -5.98 -4.38 -3.60
C VAL A 40 -4.92 -3.28 -3.48
N GLN A 41 -5.02 -2.24 -4.30
CA GLN A 41 -4.15 -1.06 -4.28
C GLN A 41 -4.18 -0.37 -2.91
N ALA A 42 -5.38 -0.10 -2.36
CA ALA A 42 -5.52 0.47 -1.02
C ALA A 42 -4.88 -0.41 0.07
N GLY A 43 -5.02 -1.74 -0.03
CA GLY A 43 -4.38 -2.66 0.89
C GLY A 43 -2.85 -2.67 0.77
N GLN A 44 -2.29 -2.53 -0.44
CA GLN A 44 -0.86 -2.37 -0.66
C GLN A 44 -0.35 -1.08 -0.02
N LEU A 45 -1.02 0.05 -0.31
CA LEU A 45 -0.69 1.35 0.27
C LEU A 45 -0.68 1.33 1.80
N GLN A 46 -1.72 0.77 2.42
CA GLN A 46 -1.80 0.69 3.88
C GLN A 46 -0.64 -0.08 4.52
N ARG A 47 -0.21 -1.18 3.89
CA ARG A 47 0.93 -1.96 4.39
C ARG A 47 2.22 -1.16 4.26
N PHE A 48 2.43 -0.56 3.09
CA PHE A 48 3.59 0.28 2.81
C PHE A 48 3.69 1.44 3.82
N LEU A 49 2.64 2.25 3.97
CA LEU A 49 2.63 3.41 4.86
C LEU A 49 2.87 3.02 6.33
N ARG A 50 2.28 1.89 6.76
CA ARG A 50 2.54 1.36 8.10
C ARG A 50 4.02 1.02 8.28
N THR A 51 4.60 0.27 7.35
CA THR A 51 6.01 -0.13 7.42
C THR A 51 6.95 1.07 7.36
N ALA A 52 6.69 2.06 6.50
CA ALA A 52 7.47 3.29 6.44
C ALA A 52 7.37 4.09 7.75
N SER A 53 6.18 4.20 8.33
CA SER A 53 5.96 4.87 9.62
C SER A 53 6.67 4.17 10.78
N GLU A 54 6.56 2.83 10.87
CA GLU A 54 7.25 2.01 11.88
C GLU A 54 8.77 2.14 11.76
N PHE A 55 9.30 2.15 10.54
CA PHE A 55 10.72 2.37 10.27
C PHE A 55 11.18 3.75 10.74
N LYS A 56 10.44 4.80 10.39
CA LYS A 56 10.73 6.18 10.84
C LYS A 56 10.71 6.30 12.36
N GLN A 57 9.67 5.77 13.02
CA GLN A 57 9.57 5.78 14.47
C GLN A 57 10.74 5.05 15.13
N THR A 58 11.18 3.93 14.56
CA THR A 58 12.34 3.20 15.08
C THR A 58 13.62 4.03 14.98
N ILE A 59 13.83 4.75 13.88
CA ILE A 59 14.97 5.68 13.73
C ILE A 59 14.89 6.79 14.78
N GLU A 60 13.72 7.41 14.97
CA GLU A 60 13.54 8.49 15.95
C GLU A 60 13.88 8.02 17.37
N LEU A 61 13.43 6.83 17.77
CA LEU A 61 13.74 6.24 19.08
C LEU A 61 15.24 5.93 19.26
N LEU A 62 15.92 5.51 18.19
CA LEU A 62 17.36 5.28 18.22
C LEU A 62 18.15 6.58 18.36
N ILE A 63 17.71 7.66 17.71
CA ILE A 63 18.30 8.99 17.86
C ILE A 63 18.12 9.46 19.30
N GLU A 64 16.90 9.41 19.84
CA GLU A 64 16.61 9.78 21.23
C GLU A 64 17.48 8.97 22.21
N SER A 65 17.57 7.65 22.01
CA SER A 65 18.42 6.78 22.83
C SER A 65 19.90 7.14 22.76
N ALA A 66 20.41 7.50 21.58
CA ALA A 66 21.80 7.92 21.40
C ALA A 66 22.08 9.27 22.08
N GLU A 67 21.14 10.21 22.01
CA GLU A 67 21.21 11.50 22.71
C GLU A 67 21.19 11.33 24.23
N ASP A 68 20.29 10.48 24.74
CA ASP A 68 20.17 10.17 26.17
C ASP A 68 21.47 9.58 26.72
N VAL A 69 22.08 8.69 25.96
CA VAL A 69 23.37 8.07 26.26
C VAL A 69 24.47 9.13 26.28
N ASN A 70 24.49 10.06 25.31
CA ASN A 70 25.43 11.17 25.27
C ASN A 70 25.31 12.13 26.47
N VAL A 71 24.09 12.45 26.91
CA VAL A 71 23.86 13.30 28.09
C VAL A 71 24.35 12.62 29.37
N ARG A 72 24.08 11.32 29.52
CA ARG A 72 24.46 10.52 30.70
C ARG A 72 25.94 10.09 30.71
N HIS A 73 26.64 10.14 29.58
CA HIS A 73 28.08 9.85 29.47
C HIS A 73 28.96 10.71 30.39
N SER A 74 28.50 11.90 30.80
CA SER A 74 29.27 12.73 31.73
C SER A 74 29.37 12.14 33.15
N THR A 75 28.59 11.10 33.49
CA THR A 75 28.41 10.65 34.89
C THR A 75 28.43 9.12 35.13
N GLU A 76 28.40 8.25 34.11
CA GLU A 76 28.31 6.78 34.27
C GLU A 76 29.54 5.97 33.78
N ASN A 77 29.62 4.70 34.22
CA ASN A 77 30.70 3.73 33.97
C ASN A 77 30.86 3.37 32.48
N LEU A 78 32.06 3.59 31.91
CA LEU A 78 32.38 3.44 30.48
C LEU A 78 31.98 2.09 29.87
N ALA A 79 32.11 0.98 30.60
CA ALA A 79 31.76 -0.34 30.09
C ALA A 79 30.24 -0.51 29.83
N ARG A 80 29.40 0.15 30.64
CA ARG A 80 27.94 0.15 30.44
C ARG A 80 27.57 0.93 29.19
N VAL A 81 28.25 2.06 28.99
CA VAL A 81 28.14 2.95 27.84
C VAL A 81 28.49 2.24 26.54
N GLU A 82 29.65 1.58 26.47
CA GLU A 82 30.10 0.84 25.28
C GLU A 82 29.10 -0.24 24.89
N LYS A 83 28.52 -0.94 25.87
CA LYS A 83 27.49 -1.96 25.63
C LYS A 83 26.22 -1.38 25.01
N ILE A 84 25.76 -0.21 25.47
CA ILE A 84 24.57 0.44 24.91
C ILE A 84 24.85 0.91 23.48
N LEU A 85 25.98 1.58 23.25
CA LEU A 85 26.38 2.01 21.90
C LEU A 85 26.57 0.83 20.95
N GLY A 86 27.07 -0.31 21.44
CA GLY A 86 27.17 -1.56 20.68
C GLY A 86 25.81 -2.05 20.18
N ARG A 87 24.78 -2.06 21.06
CA ARG A 87 23.41 -2.44 20.68
C ARG A 87 22.79 -1.49 19.66
N ILE A 88 22.92 -0.18 19.90
CA ILE A 88 22.43 0.84 18.96
C ILE A 88 23.07 0.64 17.58
N ARG A 89 24.37 0.33 17.52
CA ARG A 89 25.07 0.08 16.26
C ARG A 89 24.56 -1.18 15.55
N GLU A 90 24.28 -2.25 16.28
CA GLU A 90 23.69 -3.46 15.71
C GLU A 90 22.28 -3.19 15.14
N GLU A 91 21.44 -2.46 15.88
CA GLU A 91 20.09 -2.10 15.44
C GLU A 91 20.12 -1.20 14.20
N VAL A 92 20.98 -0.18 14.16
CA VAL A 92 21.21 0.67 12.97
C VAL A 92 21.71 -0.18 11.79
N GLY A 93 22.59 -1.14 12.04
CA GLY A 93 23.06 -2.08 11.03
C GLY A 93 21.93 -2.94 10.45
N GLY A 94 20.97 -3.35 11.27
CA GLY A 94 19.74 -4.03 10.87
C GLY A 94 18.86 -3.16 9.98
N LEU A 95 18.56 -1.93 10.42
CA LEU A 95 17.72 -0.98 9.68
C LEU A 95 18.28 -0.63 8.31
N ARG A 96 19.60 -0.55 8.17
CA ARG A 96 20.27 -0.35 6.87
C ARG A 96 19.94 -1.45 5.85
N ASN A 97 19.64 -2.66 6.30
CA ASN A 97 19.23 -3.77 5.42
C ASN A 97 17.73 -3.77 5.12
N GLU A 98 16.93 -3.07 5.92
CA GLU A 98 15.48 -2.95 5.75
C GLU A 98 15.10 -1.81 4.80
N LEU A 99 15.81 -0.67 4.86
CA LEU A 99 15.55 0.49 4.00
C LEU A 99 15.44 0.13 2.50
N PRO A 100 16.36 -0.65 1.89
CA PRO A 100 16.25 -1.00 0.48
C PRO A 100 15.03 -1.86 0.13
N LYS A 101 14.39 -2.51 1.12
CA LYS A 101 13.14 -3.25 0.90
C LYS A 101 11.96 -2.29 0.83
N ILE A 102 11.94 -1.28 1.70
CA ILE A 102 10.91 -0.24 1.73
C ILE A 102 11.00 0.62 0.45
N GLU A 103 12.23 1.01 0.05
CA GLU A 103 12.48 1.73 -1.21
C GLU A 103 11.97 0.94 -2.42
N ARG A 104 12.30 -0.37 -2.50
CA ARG A 104 11.82 -1.23 -3.59
C ARG A 104 10.30 -1.38 -3.62
N GLU A 105 9.64 -1.43 -2.45
CA GLU A 105 8.18 -1.49 -2.40
C GLU A 105 7.56 -0.20 -2.90
N ALA A 106 8.15 0.95 -2.59
CA ALA A 106 7.70 2.22 -3.14
C ALA A 106 7.96 2.35 -4.64
N ASP A 107 9.16 2.00 -5.12
CA ASP A 107 9.46 2.00 -6.55
C ASP A 107 8.45 1.15 -7.32
N PHE A 108 8.12 -0.04 -6.79
CA PHE A 108 7.09 -0.91 -7.37
C PHE A 108 5.72 -0.21 -7.45
N LEU A 109 5.28 0.44 -6.37
CA LEU A 109 3.99 1.15 -6.37
C LEU A 109 4.00 2.37 -7.32
N LEU A 110 5.13 3.08 -7.43
CA LEU A 110 5.28 4.21 -8.33
C LEU A 110 5.28 3.76 -9.80
N ASP A 111 5.97 2.68 -10.13
CA ASP A 111 6.01 2.09 -11.47
C ASP A 111 4.64 1.59 -11.93
N GLU A 112 3.81 1.10 -11.00
CA GLU A 112 2.42 0.72 -11.28
C GLU A 112 1.47 1.92 -11.49
N ASN A 113 1.98 3.17 -11.45
CA ASN A 113 1.18 4.41 -11.46
C ASN A 113 0.08 4.40 -10.38
N HIS A 114 0.43 3.95 -9.18
CA HIS A 114 -0.51 3.86 -8.06
C HIS A 114 -1.20 5.21 -7.80
N TYR A 115 -2.51 5.17 -7.48
CA TYR A 115 -3.33 6.39 -7.34
C TYR A 115 -2.83 7.36 -6.24
N ALA A 116 -2.04 6.86 -5.29
CA ALA A 116 -1.47 7.60 -4.16
C ALA A 116 0.02 7.94 -4.35
N THR A 117 0.48 8.09 -5.60
CA THR A 117 1.88 8.39 -5.96
C THR A 117 2.51 9.50 -5.11
N GLU A 118 1.83 10.63 -4.90
CA GLU A 118 2.38 11.75 -4.13
C GLU A 118 2.50 11.43 -2.63
N GLU A 119 1.60 10.64 -2.08
CA GLU A 119 1.67 10.19 -0.68
C GLU A 119 2.86 9.24 -0.49
N ILE A 120 3.07 8.32 -1.43
CA ILE A 120 4.20 7.39 -1.43
C ILE A 120 5.53 8.16 -1.48
N LYS A 121 5.65 9.16 -2.35
CA LYS A 121 6.87 10.00 -2.43
C LYS A 121 7.15 10.77 -1.15
N ASN A 122 6.11 11.26 -0.47
CA ASN A 122 6.25 11.99 0.80
C ASN A 122 6.52 11.09 2.01
N SER A 123 6.53 9.75 1.81
CA SER A 123 6.78 8.76 2.86
C SER A 123 8.27 8.52 3.12
N PHE A 124 9.14 9.08 2.26
CA PHE A 124 10.61 8.97 2.34
C PHE A 124 11.25 10.33 2.60
#